data_AF-A0A7X3WZ63-F1
#
_entry.id   AF-A0A7X3WZ63-F1
#
_cell.length_a   1.000
_cell.length_b   1.000
_cell.length_c   1.000
_cell.angle_alpha   90.00
_cell.angle_beta   90.00
_cell.angle_gamma   90.00
#
_symmetry.space_group_name_H-M   'P 1'
#
loop_
_entity.id
_entity.type
_entity.pdbx_description
1 polymer ?
#
loop_
_entity_poly.entity_id
_entity_poly.type
_entity_poly.pdbx_seq_one_letter_code
_entity_poly.pdbx_strand_id
1 'polypeptide(L)'
;MKIEEKFTVNAPADEVWAFLIDPERVAAALPGAKITEKVDENTYKGGMGVSVGPVSAAYDGTVEFDLDEENRSASVRAKGQGRA
;
A
#
# COMPACT_ATOMS: atom_id res chain seq x y z
N MET A 1 -4.83 4.71 -16.55
CA MET A 1 -5.63 3.49 -16.34
C MET A 1 -6.43 3.67 -15.06
N LYS A 2 -7.69 3.24 -15.02
CA LYS A 2 -8.54 3.29 -13.82
C LYS A 2 -9.05 1.88 -13.54
N ILE A 3 -8.92 1.40 -12.31
CA ILE A 3 -9.42 0.11 -11.83
C ILE A 3 -10.28 0.42 -10.60
N GLU A 4 -11.46 -0.18 -10.53
CA GLU A 4 -12.36 -0.07 -9.39
C GLU A 4 -12.81 -1.47 -9.00
N GLU A 5 -12.55 -1.87 -7.76
CA GLU A 5 -12.92 -3.18 -7.23
C GLU A 5 -13.72 -3.01 -5.94
N LYS A 6 -14.71 -3.89 -5.75
CA LYS A 6 -15.53 -3.95 -4.54
C LYS A 6 -15.70 -5.39 -4.11
N PHE A 7 -15.44 -5.65 -2.83
CA PHE A 7 -15.59 -6.98 -2.25
C PHE A 7 -16.11 -6.86 -0.81
N THR A 8 -16.63 -7.97 -0.29
CA THR A 8 -17.12 -8.06 1.08
C THR A 8 -16.10 -8.76 1.95
N VAL A 9 -15.87 -8.25 3.16
CA VAL A 9 -15.01 -8.85 4.17
C VAL A 9 -15.88 -9.31 5.34
N ASN A 10 -15.70 -10.56 5.76
CA ASN A 10 -16.41 -11.10 6.93
C ASN A 10 -15.66 -10.75 8.24
N ALA A 11 -15.59 -9.45 8.53
CA ALA A 11 -14.98 -8.90 9.75
C ALA A 11 -15.64 -7.56 10.12
N PRO A 12 -15.56 -7.10 11.38
CA PRO A 12 -16.06 -5.80 11.78
C PRO A 12 -15.42 -4.65 10.99
N ALA A 13 -16.20 -3.64 10.64
CA ALA A 13 -15.72 -2.53 9.82
C ALA A 13 -14.55 -1.76 10.45
N ASP A 14 -14.52 -1.65 11.78
CA ASP A 14 -13.43 -0.98 12.50
C ASP A 14 -12.11 -1.74 12.40
N GLU A 15 -12.15 -3.08 12.45
CA GLU A 15 -10.96 -3.92 12.29
C GLU A 15 -10.42 -3.85 10.86
N VAL A 16 -11.31 -3.88 9.87
CA VAL A 16 -10.94 -3.74 8.45
C VAL A 16 -10.35 -2.36 8.20
N TRP A 17 -10.97 -1.31 8.73
CA TRP A 17 -10.48 0.06 8.60
C TRP A 17 -9.10 0.22 9.23
N ALA A 18 -8.92 -0.23 10.47
CA ALA A 18 -7.63 -0.19 11.16
C ALA A 18 -6.52 -0.94 10.41
N PHE A 19 -6.86 -2.03 9.71
CA PHE A 19 -5.92 -2.72 8.83
C PHE A 19 -5.59 -1.89 7.58
N LEU A 20 -6.59 -1.32 6.90
CA LEU A 20 -6.40 -0.60 5.64
C LEU A 20 -5.59 0.69 5.77
N ILE A 21 -5.60 1.31 6.96
CA ILE A 21 -4.83 2.53 7.25
C ILE A 21 -3.44 2.25 7.85
N ASP A 22 -3.05 0.99 7.97
CA ASP A 22 -1.72 0.59 8.47
C ASP A 22 -0.82 0.17 7.27
N PRO A 23 0.14 1.02 6.87
CA PRO A 23 0.95 0.78 5.68
C PRO A 23 1.82 -0.48 5.79
N GLU A 24 2.28 -0.84 6.99
CA GLU A 24 3.10 -2.03 7.19
C GLU A 24 2.27 -3.31 7.03
N ARG A 25 1.06 -3.31 7.59
CA ARG A 25 0.14 -4.45 7.47
C ARG A 25 -0.41 -4.61 6.06
N VAL A 26 -0.74 -3.51 5.39
CA VAL A 26 -1.17 -3.53 3.98
C VAL A 26 -0.04 -4.01 3.06
N ALA A 27 1.20 -3.56 3.27
CA ALA A 27 2.34 -4.01 2.47
C ALA A 27 2.54 -5.52 2.51
N ALA A 28 2.29 -6.18 3.66
CA ALA A 28 2.39 -7.62 3.78
C ALA A 28 1.38 -8.40 2.90
N ALA A 29 0.27 -7.77 2.50
CA ALA A 29 -0.71 -8.36 1.59
C ALA A 29 -0.33 -8.20 0.11
N LEU A 30 0.70 -7.41 -0.21
CA LEU A 30 1.14 -7.13 -1.58
C LEU A 30 2.39 -7.95 -1.93
N PRO A 31 2.43 -8.63 -3.09
CA PRO A 31 3.59 -9.43 -3.49
C PRO A 31 4.89 -8.63 -3.50
N GLY A 32 5.85 -9.06 -2.67
CA GLY A 32 7.19 -8.50 -2.57
C GLY A 32 7.26 -7.03 -2.14
N ALA A 33 6.16 -6.46 -1.60
CA ALA A 33 6.16 -5.14 -1.02
C ALA A 33 6.72 -5.16 0.41
N LYS A 34 7.45 -4.11 0.78
CA LYS A 34 7.95 -3.89 2.13
C LYS A 34 8.08 -2.40 2.42
N ILE A 35 7.70 -2.00 3.62
CA ILE A 35 8.07 -0.68 4.17
C ILE A 35 9.50 -0.79 4.69
N THR A 36 10.33 0.18 4.34
CA THR A 36 11.75 0.21 4.73
C THR A 36 12.05 1.32 5.73
N GLU A 37 11.27 2.40 5.69
CA GLU A 37 11.48 3.57 6.55
C GLU A 37 10.17 4.35 6.69
N LYS A 38 9.84 4.77 7.91
CA LYS A 38 8.82 5.80 8.14
C LYS A 38 9.51 7.17 8.11
N VAL A 39 9.14 8.01 7.15
CA VAL A 39 9.76 9.34 6.95
C VAL A 39 9.11 10.36 7.88
N ASP A 40 7.78 10.34 7.94
CA ASP A 40 6.97 11.16 8.84
C ASP A 40 5.66 10.42 9.16
N GLU A 41 4.66 11.11 9.71
CA GLU A 41 3.38 10.52 10.10
C GLU A 41 2.67 9.78 8.94
N ASN A 42 2.71 10.37 7.75
CA ASN A 42 1.92 9.96 6.59
C ASN A 42 2.78 9.53 5.39
N THR A 43 4.09 9.67 5.48
CA THR A 43 5.04 9.37 4.40
C THR A 43 5.95 8.20 4.78
N TYR A 44 6.07 7.24 3.88
CA TYR A 44 6.85 6.02 4.05
C TYR A 44 7.72 5.77 2.83
N LYS A 45 8.92 5.25 3.03
CA LYS A 45 9.69 4.62 1.96
C LYS A 45 9.48 3.12 1.99
N GLY A 46 9.45 2.52 0.81
CA GLY A 46 9.31 1.09 0.65
C GLY A 46 9.93 0.59 -0.64
N GLY A 47 9.96 -0.73 -0.76
CA GLY A 47 10.32 -1.41 -1.99
C GLY A 47 9.23 -2.38 -2.40
N MET A 48 9.14 -2.66 -3.69
CA MET A 48 8.24 -3.69 -4.22
C MET A 48 8.96 -4.52 -5.27
N GLY A 49 9.03 -5.83 -5.06
CA GLY A 49 9.48 -6.81 -6.05
C GLY A 49 8.28 -7.57 -6.60
N VAL A 50 7.99 -7.45 -7.88
CA VAL A 50 6.89 -8.17 -8.52
C VAL A 50 7.43 -9.11 -9.60
N SER A 51 6.93 -10.35 -9.60
CA SER A 51 7.23 -11.34 -10.62
C SER A 51 5.95 -11.76 -11.31
N VAL A 52 5.87 -11.54 -12.61
CA VAL A 52 4.74 -11.94 -13.45
C VAL A 52 5.27 -12.84 -14.57
N GLY A 53 5.14 -14.15 -14.38
CA GLY A 53 5.72 -15.14 -15.29
C GLY A 53 7.26 -15.02 -15.35
N PRO A 54 7.88 -15.01 -16.55
CA PRO A 54 9.34 -14.89 -16.68
C PRO A 54 9.86 -13.46 -16.44
N VAL A 55 8.99 -12.49 -16.16
CA VAL A 55 9.35 -11.08 -15.97
C VAL A 55 9.40 -10.76 -14.47
N SER A 56 10.55 -10.29 -14.00
CA SER A 56 10.73 -9.75 -12.65
C SER A 56 11.09 -8.27 -12.70
N ALA A 57 10.49 -7.48 -11.82
CA ALA A 57 10.83 -6.08 -11.64
C ALA A 57 10.92 -5.74 -10.14
N ALA A 58 11.88 -4.90 -9.79
CA ALA A 58 12.04 -4.39 -8.44
C ALA A 58 11.99 -2.86 -8.47
N TYR A 59 11.34 -2.27 -7.47
CA TYR A 59 11.17 -0.83 -7.34
C TYR A 59 11.55 -0.40 -5.92
N ASP A 60 12.16 0.77 -5.80
CA ASP A 60 12.18 1.57 -4.57
C ASP A 60 11.20 2.72 -4.75
N GLY A 61 10.52 3.14 -3.69
CA GLY A 61 9.56 4.21 -3.79
C GLY A 61 9.20 4.86 -2.47
N THR A 62 8.44 5.94 -2.59
CA THR A 62 7.83 6.67 -1.50
C THR A 62 6.32 6.58 -1.63
N VAL A 63 5.63 6.41 -0.50
CA VAL A 63 4.18 6.33 -0.40
C VAL A 63 3.70 7.39 0.59
N GLU A 64 2.72 8.18 0.17
CA GLU A 64 2.05 9.21 0.96
C GLU A 64 0.59 8.81 1.18
N PHE A 65 0.12 8.90 2.42
CA PHE A 65 -1.26 8.62 2.83
C PHE A 65 -2.02 9.91 3.13
N ASP A 66 -3.28 9.95 2.72
CA ASP A 66 -4.25 10.98 3.06
C ASP A 66 -5.48 10.28 3.64
N LEU A 67 -5.79 10.57 4.91
CA LEU A 67 -6.80 9.87 5.69
C LEU A 67 -7.95 10.80 6.06
N ASP A 68 -9.16 10.34 5.80
CA ASP A 68 -10.41 10.93 6.24
C ASP A 68 -11.12 9.89 7.12
N GLU A 69 -10.89 9.99 8.43
CA GLU A 69 -11.46 9.07 9.42
C GLU A 69 -12.98 9.21 9.55
N GLU A 70 -13.51 10.43 9.38
CA GLU A 70 -14.95 10.71 9.50
C GLU A 70 -15.73 9.96 8.42
N ASN A 71 -15.20 9.95 7.20
CA ASN A 71 -15.82 9.26 6.06
C ASN A 71 -15.28 7.85 5.82
N ARG A 72 -14.34 7.36 6.64
CA ARG A 72 -13.59 6.09 6.44
C ARG A 72 -13.08 5.97 5.00
N SER A 73 -12.43 7.04 4.55
CA SER A 73 -11.86 7.14 3.20
C SER A 73 -10.35 7.38 3.31
N ALA A 74 -9.58 6.66 2.50
CA ALA A 74 -8.13 6.79 2.45
C ALA A 74 -7.69 6.90 1.00
N SER A 75 -6.77 7.82 0.72
CA SER A 75 -6.09 7.94 -0.56
C SER A 75 -4.60 7.70 -0.39
N VAL A 76 -4.02 6.95 -1.32
CA VAL A 76 -2.59 6.61 -1.30
C VAL A 76 -1.95 7.07 -2.59
N ARG A 77 -0.85 7.83 -2.48
CA ARG A 77 -0.01 8.22 -3.62
C ARG A 77 1.33 7.54 -3.51
N ALA A 78 1.67 6.73 -4.52
CA ALA A 78 2.96 6.06 -4.60
C ALA A 78 3.79 6.63 -5.76
N LYS A 79 5.08 6.85 -5.52
CA LYS A 79 6.08 7.15 -6.54
C LYS A 79 7.20 6.11 -6.43
N GLY A 80 7.55 5.47 -7.54
CA GLY A 80 8.58 4.44 -7.56
C GLY A 80 9.56 4.62 -8.70
N GLN A 81 10.80 4.19 -8.47
CA GLN A 81 11.87 4.11 -9.46
C GLN A 81 12.33 2.65 -9.57
N GLY A 82 12.48 2.17 -10.80
CA GLY A 82 12.97 0.82 -11.07
C GLY A 82 14.42 0.63 -10.61
N ARG A 83 14.70 -0.50 -9.98
CA ARG A 83 16.05 -1.00 -9.72
C ARG A 83 16.48 -1.87 -10.91
N ALA A 84 17.71 -1.65 -11.38
CA ALA A 84 18.35 -2.47 -12.40
C ALA A 84 18.73 -3.86 -11.85
#